data_AF-A0A9E0UBR9-F1
#
_entry.id   AF-A0A9E0UBR9-F1
#
_cell.length_a   1.000
_cell.length_b   1.000
_cell.length_c   1.000
_cell.angle_alpha   90.00
_cell.angle_beta   90.00
_cell.angle_gamma   90.00
#
_symmetry.space_group_name_H-M   'P 1'
#
loop_
_entity.id
_entity.type
_entity.pdbx_description
1 polymer ?
#
loop_
_entity_poly.entity_id
_entity_poly.type
_entity_poly.pdbx_seq_one_letter_code
_entity_poly.pdbx_strand_id
1 'polypeptide(L)'
;YFDLICSDLSALSVARAVTASSAVPVAFPTVVLKNYSGDCDINQSNLVRFLDKQDAKSLDIRELKAQVNSYTNRTAHPYIHLVDGGVADNLGLRALTDRIETIGSGFLFNNPGQMPKDVLVISVNAQVTPEPGIDHSAAEPSVGDTINAFTDVQMSRYDNDTKLLLANKLKDLEKAMQEHGHNVRIYNAEVTFESIKTQTLKSYFNNLPTSLELSDHEVDMLIGAGRDLLRNEPRFKHFLEANAGTRVLEAPPASSRAVSLTH
;
A
#
# COMPACT_ATOMS: atom_id res chain seq x y z
N TYR A 1 -13.93 2.80 4.48
CA TYR A 1 -13.71 4.01 5.30
C TYR A 1 -14.53 5.20 4.80
N PHE A 2 -14.58 5.51 3.50
CA PHE A 2 -15.45 6.58 2.97
C PHE A 2 -16.94 6.41 3.34
N ASP A 3 -17.45 5.18 3.34
CA ASP A 3 -18.81 4.88 3.82
C ASP A 3 -19.01 5.24 5.30
N LEU A 4 -17.99 5.09 6.15
CA LEU A 4 -18.09 5.38 7.59
C LEU A 4 -18.33 6.87 7.87
N ILE A 5 -17.88 7.72 6.95
CA ILE A 5 -18.00 9.17 7.02
C ILE A 5 -19.05 9.71 6.03
N CYS A 6 -19.84 8.82 5.41
CA CYS A 6 -20.84 9.12 4.40
C CYS A 6 -20.34 10.05 3.28
N SER A 7 -19.11 9.82 2.82
CA SER A 7 -18.48 10.62 1.76
C SER A 7 -18.39 9.82 0.47
N ASP A 8 -18.64 10.47 -0.67
CA ASP A 8 -18.57 9.85 -1.99
C ASP A 8 -17.12 9.81 -2.49
N LEU A 9 -16.57 8.59 -2.60
CA LEU A 9 -15.24 8.36 -3.15
C LEU A 9 -15.13 8.78 -4.62
N SER A 10 -16.21 8.64 -5.41
CA SER A 10 -16.20 8.97 -6.83
C SER A 10 -16.08 10.47 -7.10
N ALA A 11 -16.44 11.30 -6.12
CA ALA A 11 -16.27 12.74 -6.15
C ALA A 11 -14.84 13.19 -5.76
N LEU A 12 -13.99 12.30 -5.24
CA LEU A 12 -12.61 12.64 -4.91
C LEU A 12 -11.72 12.50 -6.14
N SER A 13 -11.19 13.62 -6.64
CA SER A 13 -10.23 13.60 -7.74
C SER A 13 -8.97 12.80 -7.38
N VAL A 14 -8.42 12.05 -8.34
CA VAL A 14 -7.13 11.36 -8.20
C VAL A 14 -6.03 12.33 -7.76
N ALA A 15 -5.98 13.54 -8.32
CA ALA A 15 -4.98 14.55 -7.94
C ALA A 15 -5.00 14.89 -6.43
N ARG A 16 -6.19 15.08 -5.84
CA ARG A 16 -6.33 15.28 -4.38
C ARG A 16 -5.93 14.05 -3.57
N ALA A 17 -6.25 12.84 -4.05
CA ALA A 17 -5.83 11.62 -3.38
C ALA A 17 -4.30 11.47 -3.38
N VAL A 18 -3.65 11.76 -4.51
CA VAL A 18 -2.18 11.81 -4.63
C VAL A 18 -1.60 12.87 -3.69
N THR A 19 -2.18 14.08 -3.68
CA THR A 19 -1.73 15.17 -2.78
C THR A 19 -1.82 14.75 -1.31
N ALA A 20 -2.91 14.09 -0.91
CA ALA A 20 -3.09 13.59 0.46
C ALA A 20 -2.04 12.52 0.80
N SER A 21 -1.78 11.61 -0.14
CA SER A 21 -0.82 10.51 0.04
C SER A 21 0.63 10.98 0.17
N SER A 22 0.95 12.18 -0.35
CA SER A 22 2.30 12.78 -0.33
C SER A 22 2.42 13.97 0.65
N ALA A 23 1.43 14.18 1.53
CA ALA A 23 1.38 15.33 2.42
C ALA A 23 2.27 15.13 3.66
N VAL A 24 3.60 15.11 3.47
CA VAL A 24 4.57 14.95 4.56
C VAL A 24 4.32 16.02 5.63
N PRO A 25 4.13 15.64 6.91
CA PRO A 25 3.87 16.60 7.97
C PRO A 25 4.90 17.73 7.99
N VAL A 26 4.45 18.95 8.26
CA VAL A 26 5.26 20.19 8.31
C VAL A 26 5.77 20.67 6.95
N ALA A 27 6.10 19.77 6.02
CA ALA A 27 6.52 20.13 4.67
C ALA A 27 5.35 20.54 3.76
N PHE A 28 4.19 19.89 3.91
CA PHE A 28 3.02 20.14 3.09
C PHE A 28 1.74 20.33 3.93
N PRO A 29 0.78 21.16 3.45
CA PRO A 29 -0.53 21.27 4.07
C PRO A 29 -1.31 19.95 3.91
N THR A 30 -2.00 19.54 4.98
CA THR A 30 -2.85 18.34 4.98
C THR A 30 -4.04 18.49 4.04
N VAL A 31 -4.46 17.40 3.40
CA VAL A 31 -5.76 17.37 2.71
C VAL A 31 -6.86 17.12 3.74
N VAL A 32 -7.87 17.99 3.76
CA VAL A 32 -8.97 17.90 4.73
C VAL A 32 -10.21 17.30 4.08
N LEU A 33 -10.75 16.25 4.69
CA LEU A 33 -12.06 15.71 4.39
C LEU A 33 -13.07 16.17 5.43
N LYS A 34 -14.31 16.45 5.00
CA LYS A 34 -15.43 16.71 5.91
C LYS A 34 -16.10 15.39 6.26
N ASN A 35 -16.44 15.22 7.54
CA ASN A 35 -17.17 14.05 8.01
C ASN A 35 -18.69 14.29 7.88
N TYR A 36 -19.35 13.48 7.07
CA TYR A 36 -20.80 13.51 6.84
C TYR A 36 -21.52 12.36 7.57
N SER A 37 -20.87 11.70 8.54
CA SER A 37 -21.48 10.57 9.24
C SER A 37 -22.87 10.91 9.77
N GLY A 38 -23.80 9.95 9.65
CA GLY A 38 -25.21 10.15 9.96
C GLY A 38 -26.07 10.64 8.78
N ASP A 39 -25.45 11.03 7.65
CA ASP A 39 -26.18 11.39 6.42
C ASP A 39 -26.47 10.16 5.52
N CYS A 40 -25.98 8.98 5.90
CA CYS A 40 -26.15 7.71 5.19
C CYS A 40 -26.31 6.52 6.17
N ASP A 41 -26.85 5.41 5.65
CA ASP A 41 -26.95 4.15 6.40
C ASP A 41 -25.68 3.30 6.25
N ILE A 42 -24.89 3.25 7.30
CA ILE A 42 -23.64 2.48 7.34
C ILE A 42 -23.85 0.99 7.68
N ASN A 43 -25.07 0.56 8.00
CA ASN A 43 -25.37 -0.84 8.34
C ASN A 43 -25.14 -1.78 7.15
N GLN A 44 -25.05 -1.25 5.94
CA GLN A 44 -24.69 -2.02 4.74
C GLN A 44 -23.18 -2.32 4.64
N SER A 45 -22.34 -1.61 5.40
CA SER A 45 -20.90 -1.84 5.42
C SER A 45 -20.56 -3.22 5.98
N ASN A 46 -19.78 -3.99 5.22
CA ASN A 46 -19.29 -5.31 5.65
C ASN A 46 -18.46 -5.22 6.94
N LEU A 47 -17.69 -4.14 7.10
CA LEU A 47 -16.85 -3.93 8.28
C LEU A 47 -17.70 -3.69 9.53
N VAL A 48 -18.71 -2.81 9.44
CA VAL A 48 -19.61 -2.51 10.57
C VAL A 48 -20.36 -3.78 10.99
N ARG A 49 -20.97 -4.48 10.03
CA ARG A 49 -21.68 -5.74 10.30
C ARG A 49 -20.79 -6.84 10.88
N PHE A 50 -19.53 -6.89 10.45
CA PHE A 50 -18.56 -7.82 11.02
C PHE A 50 -18.28 -7.48 12.49
N LEU A 51 -17.97 -6.22 12.79
CA LEU A 51 -17.63 -5.78 14.13
C LEU A 51 -18.80 -5.91 15.11
N ASP A 52 -20.02 -5.63 14.69
CA ASP A 52 -21.22 -5.77 15.53
C ASP A 52 -21.43 -7.21 16.02
N LYS A 53 -21.00 -8.20 15.24
CA LYS A 53 -21.10 -9.63 15.59
C LYS A 53 -19.97 -10.12 16.51
N GLN A 54 -18.90 -9.35 16.66
CA GLN A 54 -17.74 -9.75 17.46
C GLN A 54 -17.91 -9.34 18.93
N ASP A 55 -17.59 -10.26 19.84
CA ASP A 55 -17.48 -9.96 21.27
C ASP A 55 -16.24 -9.09 21.50
N ALA A 56 -16.38 -8.00 22.26
CA ALA A 56 -15.32 -7.02 22.50
C ALA A 56 -14.30 -7.48 23.56
N LYS A 57 -14.07 -8.80 23.68
CA LYS A 57 -13.12 -9.36 24.65
C LYS A 57 -11.68 -9.28 24.19
N SER A 58 -11.41 -9.41 22.89
CA SER A 58 -10.06 -9.20 22.37
C SER A 58 -9.70 -7.71 22.39
N LEU A 59 -8.43 -7.40 22.64
CA LEU A 59 -7.92 -6.03 22.59
C LEU A 59 -8.04 -5.46 21.16
N ASP A 60 -7.68 -6.24 20.16
CA ASP A 60 -7.66 -5.81 18.76
C ASP A 60 -9.06 -5.43 18.24
N ILE A 61 -10.09 -6.23 18.57
CA ILE A 61 -11.47 -5.91 18.18
C ILE A 61 -11.98 -4.67 18.92
N ARG A 62 -11.59 -4.47 20.19
CA ARG A 62 -11.94 -3.24 20.93
C ARG A 62 -11.32 -2.01 20.29
N GLU A 63 -10.05 -2.09 19.94
CA GLU A 63 -9.34 -1.00 19.29
C GLU A 63 -9.93 -0.69 17.92
N LEU A 64 -10.19 -1.71 17.11
CA LEU A 64 -10.82 -1.55 15.79
C LEU A 64 -12.24 -0.96 15.90
N LYS A 65 -13.04 -1.39 16.90
CA LYS A 65 -14.34 -0.76 17.19
C LYS A 65 -14.20 0.70 17.59
N ALA A 66 -13.23 1.02 18.45
CA ALA A 66 -12.98 2.40 18.85
C ALA A 66 -12.58 3.29 17.66
N GLN A 67 -11.73 2.77 16.76
CA GLN A 67 -11.38 3.44 15.51
C GLN A 67 -12.60 3.65 14.61
N VAL A 68 -13.41 2.62 14.37
CA VAL A 68 -14.63 2.78 13.54
C VAL A 68 -15.59 3.80 14.16
N ASN A 69 -15.77 3.78 15.48
CA ASN A 69 -16.61 4.73 16.19
C ASN A 69 -16.11 6.18 16.13
N SER A 70 -14.79 6.40 16.06
CA SER A 70 -14.26 7.77 15.89
C SER A 70 -14.63 8.35 14.53
N TYR A 71 -14.61 7.53 13.47
CA TYR A 71 -15.04 7.95 12.13
C TYR A 71 -16.55 8.25 12.06
N THR A 72 -17.39 7.54 12.82
CA THR A 72 -18.85 7.74 12.78
C THR A 72 -19.34 8.85 13.70
N ASN A 73 -18.46 9.45 14.53
CA ASN A 73 -18.81 10.54 15.44
C ASN A 73 -18.51 11.93 14.85
N ARG A 74 -19.34 12.41 13.91
CA ARG A 74 -19.17 13.74 13.31
C ARG A 74 -19.22 14.91 14.30
N THR A 75 -19.90 14.74 15.44
CA THR A 75 -20.03 15.80 16.45
C THR A 75 -18.70 16.05 17.14
N ALA A 76 -17.97 14.98 17.48
CA ALA A 76 -16.62 15.09 18.05
C ALA A 76 -15.55 15.29 16.98
N HIS A 77 -15.74 14.72 15.78
CA HIS A 77 -14.74 14.70 14.70
C HIS A 77 -15.36 15.15 13.36
N PRO A 78 -15.64 16.46 13.19
CA PRO A 78 -16.28 16.99 11.99
C PRO A 78 -15.36 17.05 10.76
N TYR A 79 -14.03 16.99 10.97
CA TYR A 79 -13.03 17.04 9.91
C TYR A 79 -11.97 15.97 10.11
N ILE A 80 -11.43 15.46 9.01
CA ILE A 80 -10.37 14.45 8.97
C ILE A 80 -9.20 15.04 8.19
N HIS A 81 -8.04 15.11 8.84
CA HIS A 81 -6.81 15.60 8.24
C HIS A 81 -6.00 14.42 7.74
N LEU A 82 -5.78 14.36 6.42
CA LEU A 82 -4.96 13.34 5.78
C LEU A 82 -3.52 13.83 5.72
N VAL A 83 -2.62 12.95 6.15
CA VAL A 83 -1.17 13.11 6.10
C VAL A 83 -0.59 12.03 5.18
N ASP A 84 0.69 12.18 4.85
CA ASP A 84 1.44 11.24 4.02
C ASP A 84 1.26 9.79 4.46
N GLY A 85 1.02 8.91 3.48
CA GLY A 85 0.83 7.49 3.71
C GLY A 85 2.10 6.78 4.20
N GLY A 86 3.28 7.26 3.81
CA GLY A 86 4.58 6.74 4.22
C GLY A 86 4.81 6.81 5.73
N VAL A 87 4.19 7.77 6.43
CA VAL A 87 4.25 7.84 7.91
C VAL A 87 3.56 6.63 8.56
N ALA A 88 2.53 6.09 7.91
CA ALA A 88 1.75 4.97 8.42
C ALA A 88 2.18 3.62 7.83
N ASP A 89 2.50 3.58 6.53
CA ASP A 89 2.86 2.40 5.76
C ASP A 89 3.38 2.79 4.37
N ASN A 90 4.69 2.69 4.15
CA ASN A 90 5.29 3.02 2.85
C ASN A 90 4.99 1.97 1.76
N LEU A 91 4.66 0.73 2.13
CA LEU A 91 4.43 -0.36 1.17
C LEU A 91 2.95 -0.60 0.87
N GLY A 92 2.04 0.05 1.60
CA GLY A 92 0.59 -0.17 1.49
C GLY A 92 0.13 -1.58 1.90
N LEU A 93 0.99 -2.36 2.56
CA LEU A 93 0.73 -3.75 2.94
C LEU A 93 -0.07 -3.87 4.24
N ARG A 94 -0.07 -2.84 5.09
CA ARG A 94 -0.74 -2.84 6.39
C ARG A 94 -2.25 -3.03 6.26
N ALA A 95 -2.86 -2.36 5.29
CA ALA A 95 -4.29 -2.51 5.00
C ALA A 95 -4.64 -3.96 4.62
N LEU A 96 -3.74 -4.65 3.90
CA LEU A 96 -3.91 -6.07 3.57
C LEU A 96 -3.73 -6.96 4.80
N THR A 97 -2.70 -6.72 5.61
CA THR A 97 -2.46 -7.51 6.85
C THR A 97 -3.61 -7.39 7.83
N ASP A 98 -4.15 -6.18 8.03
CA ASP A 98 -5.26 -5.93 8.95
C ASP A 98 -6.53 -6.64 8.47
N ARG A 99 -6.73 -6.73 7.14
CA ARG A 99 -7.87 -7.44 6.56
C ARG A 99 -7.75 -8.95 6.71
N ILE A 100 -6.55 -9.51 6.55
CA ILE A 100 -6.29 -10.94 6.81
C ILE A 100 -6.48 -11.26 8.30
N GLU A 101 -6.02 -10.38 9.18
CA GLU A 101 -6.21 -10.52 10.63
C GLU A 101 -7.68 -10.47 11.05
N THR A 102 -8.42 -9.51 10.50
CA THR A 102 -9.81 -9.28 10.87
C THR A 102 -10.73 -10.34 10.28
N ILE A 103 -10.56 -10.69 9.00
CA ILE A 103 -11.51 -11.54 8.25
C ILE A 103 -10.99 -12.99 8.13
N GLY A 104 -9.70 -13.24 8.34
CA GLY A 104 -9.10 -14.56 8.20
C GLY A 104 -9.29 -15.15 6.80
N SER A 105 -9.57 -16.45 6.73
CA SER A 105 -9.92 -17.16 5.50
C SER A 105 -11.18 -16.60 4.81
N GLY A 106 -12.07 -15.92 5.56
CA GLY A 106 -13.20 -15.16 5.02
C GLY A 106 -12.80 -14.10 3.99
N PHE A 107 -11.56 -13.60 4.03
CA PHE A 107 -11.02 -12.71 3.01
C PHE A 107 -11.12 -13.33 1.60
N LEU A 108 -10.88 -14.64 1.48
CA LEU A 108 -10.92 -15.39 0.22
C LEU A 108 -12.32 -15.94 -0.11
N PHE A 109 -13.23 -16.01 0.87
CA PHE A 109 -14.57 -16.59 0.71
C PHE A 109 -15.63 -15.60 0.20
N ASN A 110 -15.28 -14.37 -0.17
CA ASN A 110 -16.25 -13.38 -0.65
C ASN A 110 -16.96 -13.80 -1.96
N ASN A 111 -16.46 -14.83 -2.67
CA ASN A 111 -17.13 -15.48 -3.80
C ASN A 111 -17.08 -17.02 -3.66
N PRO A 112 -17.98 -17.63 -2.86
CA PRO A 112 -17.90 -19.06 -2.51
C PRO A 112 -18.04 -20.04 -3.70
N GLY A 113 -18.48 -19.56 -4.87
CA GLY A 113 -18.61 -20.38 -6.09
C GLY A 113 -17.31 -20.59 -6.88
N GLN A 114 -16.24 -19.83 -6.62
CA GLN A 114 -14.98 -19.90 -7.37
C GLN A 114 -13.79 -19.60 -6.45
N MET A 115 -13.42 -20.58 -5.64
CA MET A 115 -12.24 -20.44 -4.80
C MET A 115 -10.97 -20.47 -5.67
N PRO A 116 -10.07 -19.48 -5.55
CA PRO A 116 -8.82 -19.49 -6.31
C PRO A 116 -7.93 -20.62 -5.80
N LYS A 117 -7.34 -21.40 -6.71
CA LYS A 117 -6.32 -22.40 -6.37
C LYS A 117 -4.97 -21.77 -6.06
N ASP A 118 -4.68 -20.65 -6.70
CA ASP A 118 -3.40 -19.95 -6.63
C ASP A 118 -3.67 -18.45 -6.47
N VAL A 119 -3.08 -17.85 -5.44
CA VAL A 119 -3.17 -16.41 -5.15
C VAL A 119 -1.77 -15.82 -5.20
N LEU A 120 -1.57 -14.84 -6.06
CA LEU A 120 -0.32 -14.08 -6.16
C LEU A 120 -0.49 -12.72 -5.50
N VAL A 121 0.34 -12.44 -4.50
CA VAL A 121 0.51 -11.13 -3.87
C VAL A 121 1.83 -10.56 -4.36
N ILE A 122 1.80 -9.39 -5.00
CA ILE A 122 2.99 -8.69 -5.47
C ILE A 122 3.16 -7.44 -4.61
N SER A 123 4.23 -7.40 -3.83
CA SER A 123 4.70 -6.21 -3.12
C SER A 123 5.73 -5.49 -3.99
N VAL A 124 5.63 -4.16 -4.07
CA VAL A 124 6.59 -3.33 -4.80
C VAL A 124 7.22 -2.35 -3.81
N ASN A 125 8.50 -2.53 -3.52
CA ASN A 125 9.29 -1.63 -2.68
C ASN A 125 10.17 -0.73 -3.57
N ALA A 126 9.80 0.54 -3.69
CA ALA A 126 10.57 1.55 -4.40
C ALA A 126 11.45 2.40 -3.49
N GLN A 127 11.63 1.99 -2.23
CA GLN A 127 12.46 2.71 -1.27
C GLN A 127 13.89 2.88 -1.80
N VAL A 128 14.38 4.11 -1.70
CA VAL A 128 15.75 4.49 -2.02
C VAL A 128 16.55 4.67 -0.73
N THR A 129 17.85 4.41 -0.81
CA THR A 129 18.80 4.70 0.28
C THR A 129 19.84 5.70 -0.23
N PRO A 130 19.46 6.98 -0.45
CA PRO A 130 20.43 8.01 -0.81
C PRO A 130 21.44 8.15 0.34
N GLU A 131 22.72 8.41 0.03
CA GLU A 131 23.71 8.78 1.05
C GLU A 131 23.39 10.20 1.54
N PRO A 132 22.85 10.38 2.74
CA PRO A 132 22.42 11.70 3.17
C PRO A 132 23.65 12.54 3.51
N GLY A 133 23.89 13.64 2.80
CA GLY A 133 25.02 14.54 3.03
C GLY A 133 25.17 15.09 4.47
N ILE A 134 24.13 14.93 5.30
CA ILE A 134 24.02 15.49 6.66
C ILE A 134 24.99 14.86 7.67
N ASP A 135 25.49 13.66 7.43
CA ASP A 135 26.47 12.98 8.31
C ASP A 135 27.94 13.24 7.89
N HIS A 136 28.15 13.93 6.76
CA HIS A 136 29.47 14.26 6.22
C HIS A 136 30.08 15.53 6.83
N SER A 137 29.34 16.30 7.62
CA SER A 137 29.84 17.52 8.26
C SER A 137 29.22 17.76 9.63
N ALA A 138 29.90 18.53 10.48
CA ALA A 138 29.37 18.95 11.79
C ALA A 138 28.43 20.17 11.72
N ALA A 139 28.05 20.61 10.51
CA ALA A 139 27.10 21.70 10.35
C ALA A 139 25.71 21.26 10.83
N GLU A 140 24.95 22.19 11.42
CA GLU A 140 23.58 21.92 11.87
C GLU A 140 22.69 21.61 10.65
N PRO A 141 22.01 20.44 10.60
CA PRO A 141 21.09 20.12 9.52
C PRO A 141 19.91 21.09 9.50
N SER A 142 19.32 21.32 8.32
CA SER A 142 18.10 22.13 8.27
C SER A 142 16.92 21.39 8.92
N VAL A 143 15.86 22.13 9.26
CA VAL A 143 14.59 21.54 9.74
C VAL A 143 14.02 20.55 8.73
N GLY A 144 14.13 20.86 7.43
CA GLY A 144 13.69 19.96 6.36
C GLY A 144 14.51 18.66 6.32
N ASP A 145 15.84 18.76 6.42
CA ASP A 145 16.72 17.58 6.43
C ASP A 145 16.44 16.66 7.62
N THR A 146 16.19 17.26 8.80
CA THR A 146 15.88 16.53 10.02
C THR A 146 14.55 15.78 9.91
N ILE A 147 13.51 16.41 9.35
CA ILE A 147 12.19 15.80 9.17
C ILE A 147 12.24 14.67 8.13
N ASN A 148 12.96 14.88 7.02
CA ASN A 148 13.15 13.85 6.01
C ASN A 148 13.87 12.64 6.60
N ALA A 149 15.00 12.85 7.29
CA ALA A 149 15.74 11.77 7.94
C ALA A 149 14.91 11.01 8.98
N PHE A 150 14.10 11.71 9.78
CA PHE A 150 13.18 11.07 10.73
C PHE A 150 12.12 10.21 10.01
N THR A 151 11.49 10.77 8.98
CA THR A 151 10.48 10.09 8.16
C THR A 151 11.07 8.83 7.51
N ASP A 152 12.25 8.94 6.91
CA ASP A 152 12.96 7.83 6.26
C ASP A 152 13.30 6.70 7.25
N VAL A 153 13.80 7.05 8.44
CA VAL A 153 14.12 6.07 9.48
C VAL A 153 12.86 5.33 9.94
N GLN A 154 11.76 6.05 10.16
CA GLN A 154 10.49 5.43 10.55
C GLN A 154 9.98 4.49 9.45
N MET A 155 9.92 4.96 8.21
CA MET A 155 9.51 4.17 7.04
C MET A 155 10.32 2.87 6.91
N SER A 156 11.65 2.96 6.97
CA SER A 156 12.53 1.79 6.82
C SER A 156 12.31 0.69 7.87
N ARG A 157 11.99 1.08 9.12
CA ARG A 157 11.71 0.12 10.20
C ARG A 157 10.35 -0.54 9.99
N TYR A 158 9.33 0.27 9.70
CA TYR A 158 7.99 -0.23 9.46
C TYR A 158 7.90 -1.14 8.23
N ASP A 159 8.71 -0.90 7.20
CA ASP A 159 8.73 -1.71 5.98
C ASP A 159 9.16 -3.15 6.24
N ASN A 160 10.26 -3.34 6.97
CA ASN A 160 10.76 -4.68 7.28
C ASN A 160 9.78 -5.46 8.17
N ASP A 161 9.23 -4.79 9.20
CA ASP A 161 8.25 -5.39 10.09
C ASP A 161 6.96 -5.77 9.35
N THR A 162 6.50 -4.90 8.46
CA THR A 162 5.27 -5.11 7.67
C THR A 162 5.44 -6.24 6.66
N LYS A 163 6.60 -6.33 5.98
CA LYS A 163 6.92 -7.45 5.09
C LYS A 163 6.91 -8.79 5.83
N LEU A 164 7.56 -8.83 7.00
CA LEU A 164 7.61 -10.05 7.82
C LEU A 164 6.22 -10.44 8.32
N LEU A 165 5.45 -9.46 8.81
CA LEU A 165 4.08 -9.67 9.26
C LEU A 165 3.20 -10.21 8.13
N LEU A 166 3.25 -9.61 6.95
CA LEU A 166 2.50 -10.09 5.79
C LEU A 166 2.89 -11.52 5.42
N ALA A 167 4.19 -11.81 5.32
CA ALA A 167 4.68 -13.14 4.99
C ALA A 167 4.17 -14.20 5.98
N ASN A 168 4.13 -13.89 7.27
CA ASN A 168 3.59 -14.77 8.30
C ASN A 168 2.07 -14.92 8.18
N LYS A 169 1.32 -13.83 8.06
CA LYS A 169 -0.15 -13.87 7.91
C LYS A 169 -0.59 -14.63 6.66
N LEU A 170 0.13 -14.51 5.54
CA LEU A 170 -0.16 -15.27 4.32
C LEU A 170 0.08 -16.78 4.52
N LYS A 171 1.13 -17.17 5.26
CA LYS A 171 1.36 -18.59 5.61
C LYS A 171 0.26 -19.13 6.52
N ASP A 172 -0.14 -18.36 7.53
CA ASP A 172 -1.21 -18.75 8.45
C ASP A 172 -2.55 -18.87 7.71
N LEU A 173 -2.83 -17.96 6.77
CA LEU A 173 -3.99 -18.00 5.91
C LEU A 173 -3.99 -19.26 5.02
N GLU A 174 -2.87 -19.57 4.36
CA GLU A 174 -2.71 -20.78 3.55
C GLU A 174 -2.96 -22.05 4.38
N LYS A 175 -2.38 -22.13 5.59
CA LYS A 175 -2.60 -23.24 6.52
C LYS A 175 -4.07 -23.37 6.93
N ALA A 176 -4.71 -22.26 7.29
CA ALA A 176 -6.12 -22.25 7.66
C ALA A 176 -7.02 -22.74 6.50
N MET A 177 -6.71 -22.37 5.25
CA MET A 177 -7.44 -22.86 4.07
C MET A 177 -7.31 -24.37 3.90
N GLN A 178 -6.09 -24.91 4.08
CA GLN A 178 -5.84 -26.35 4.02
C GLN A 178 -6.63 -27.11 5.09
N GLU A 179 -6.68 -26.59 6.33
CA GLU A 179 -7.46 -27.18 7.43
C GLU A 179 -8.98 -27.21 7.12
N HIS A 180 -9.48 -26.26 6.34
CA HIS A 180 -10.88 -26.23 5.86
C HIS A 180 -11.11 -27.06 4.59
N GLY A 181 -10.13 -27.87 4.16
CA GLY A 181 -10.24 -28.74 2.98
C GLY A 181 -10.06 -28.01 1.65
N HIS A 182 -9.54 -26.78 1.66
CA HIS A 182 -9.27 -26.01 0.46
C HIS A 182 -7.78 -26.03 0.12
N ASN A 183 -7.45 -26.45 -1.10
CA ASN A 183 -6.07 -26.44 -1.60
C ASN A 183 -5.77 -25.10 -2.29
N VAL A 184 -5.55 -24.06 -1.49
CA VAL A 184 -5.13 -22.72 -1.95
C VAL A 184 -3.65 -22.56 -1.70
N ARG A 185 -2.89 -22.16 -2.73
CA ARG A 185 -1.48 -21.80 -2.64
C ARG A 185 -1.30 -20.30 -2.71
N ILE A 186 -0.49 -19.74 -1.83
CA ILE A 186 -0.21 -18.30 -1.80
C ILE A 186 1.25 -18.03 -2.19
N TYR A 187 1.43 -17.13 -3.16
CA TYR A 187 2.72 -16.71 -3.69
C TYR A 187 2.94 -15.25 -3.29
N ASN A 188 3.89 -15.01 -2.38
CA ASN A 188 4.30 -13.66 -2.01
C ASN A 188 5.55 -13.28 -2.82
N ALA A 189 5.40 -12.40 -3.80
CA ALA A 189 6.47 -11.91 -4.67
C ALA A 189 6.85 -10.47 -4.28
N GLU A 190 8.15 -10.18 -4.20
CA GLU A 190 8.65 -8.83 -3.89
C GLU A 190 9.48 -8.27 -5.05
N VAL A 191 9.10 -7.09 -5.52
CA VAL A 191 9.83 -6.29 -6.50
C VAL A 191 10.54 -5.17 -5.75
N THR A 192 11.87 -5.20 -5.72
CA THR A 192 12.71 -4.20 -5.00
C THR A 192 13.96 -3.86 -5.81
N PHE A 193 14.38 -2.60 -5.77
CA PHE A 193 15.65 -2.18 -6.37
C PHE A 193 16.87 -2.86 -5.72
N GLU A 194 16.73 -3.38 -4.49
CA GLU A 194 17.79 -4.14 -3.83
C GLU A 194 18.16 -5.41 -4.59
N SER A 195 17.23 -5.96 -5.37
CA SER A 195 17.44 -7.15 -6.21
C SER A 195 18.19 -6.86 -7.52
N ILE A 196 18.47 -5.59 -7.83
CA ILE A 196 19.29 -5.21 -8.97
C ILE A 196 20.75 -5.59 -8.71
N LYS A 197 21.30 -6.46 -9.56
CA LYS A 197 22.68 -6.96 -9.44
C LYS A 197 23.73 -5.94 -9.88
N THR A 198 23.41 -5.12 -10.86
CA THR A 198 24.35 -4.15 -11.44
C THR A 198 24.44 -2.93 -10.54
N GLN A 199 25.61 -2.72 -9.91
CA GLN A 199 25.80 -1.63 -8.95
C GLN A 199 25.54 -0.25 -9.55
N THR A 200 25.96 0.00 -10.80
CA THR A 200 25.72 1.29 -11.47
C THR A 200 24.24 1.56 -11.67
N LEU A 201 23.47 0.54 -12.05
CA LEU A 201 22.02 0.66 -12.23
C LEU A 201 21.29 0.81 -10.90
N LYS A 202 21.74 0.10 -9.86
CA LYS A 202 21.23 0.25 -8.50
C LYS A 202 21.48 1.66 -7.97
N SER A 203 22.69 2.20 -8.14
CA SER A 203 23.02 3.57 -7.81
C SER A 203 22.22 4.58 -8.62
N TYR A 204 21.95 4.32 -9.91
CA TYR A 204 21.10 5.18 -10.71
C TYR A 204 19.68 5.30 -10.13
N PHE A 205 19.01 4.18 -9.87
CA PHE A 205 17.65 4.20 -9.29
C PHE A 205 17.61 4.76 -7.86
N ASN A 206 18.63 4.51 -7.04
CA ASN A 206 18.73 5.07 -5.70
C ASN A 206 18.89 6.60 -5.67
N ASN A 207 19.39 7.19 -6.76
CA ASN A 207 19.61 8.64 -6.87
C ASN A 207 18.55 9.34 -7.74
N LEU A 208 17.51 8.62 -8.19
CA LEU A 208 16.40 9.28 -8.87
C LEU A 208 15.73 10.26 -7.90
N PRO A 209 15.39 11.47 -8.35
CA PRO A 209 14.74 12.44 -7.50
C PRO A 209 13.35 11.93 -7.13
N THR A 210 12.97 12.05 -5.85
CA THR A 210 11.60 11.80 -5.36
C THR A 210 10.64 12.95 -5.69
N SER A 211 10.98 13.76 -6.68
CA SER A 211 10.16 14.88 -7.15
C SER A 211 8.99 14.38 -8.02
N LEU A 212 7.97 15.21 -8.19
CA LEU A 212 6.86 14.92 -9.11
C LEU A 212 7.25 15.14 -10.60
N GLU A 213 8.53 15.37 -10.89
CA GLU A 213 9.06 15.69 -12.20
C GLU A 213 10.15 14.67 -12.57
N LEU A 214 9.76 13.61 -13.27
CA LEU A 214 10.68 12.67 -13.91
C LEU A 214 10.63 12.89 -15.42
N SER A 215 11.79 12.80 -16.09
CA SER A 215 11.86 12.79 -17.54
C SER A 215 11.25 11.51 -18.13
N ASP A 216 10.77 11.57 -19.37
CA ASP A 216 10.24 10.40 -20.08
C ASP A 216 11.24 9.22 -20.09
N HIS A 217 12.53 9.52 -20.21
CA HIS A 217 13.59 8.52 -20.14
C HIS A 217 13.70 7.85 -18.76
N GLU A 218 13.62 8.61 -17.66
CA GLU A 218 13.62 8.04 -16.30
C GLU A 218 12.39 7.18 -16.05
N VAL A 219 11.22 7.60 -16.55
CA VAL A 219 9.98 6.82 -16.50
C VAL A 219 10.12 5.51 -17.27
N ASP A 220 10.65 5.54 -18.49
CA ASP A 220 10.88 4.35 -19.30
C ASP A 220 11.87 3.38 -18.63
N MET A 221 12.93 3.91 -18.02
CA MET A 221 13.90 3.13 -17.26
C MET A 221 13.26 2.46 -16.04
N LEU A 222 12.40 3.17 -15.29
CA LEU A 222 11.65 2.62 -14.16
C LEU A 222 10.69 1.51 -14.60
N ILE A 223 9.95 1.71 -15.68
CA ILE A 223 9.05 0.70 -16.26
C ILE A 223 9.84 -0.54 -16.68
N GLY A 224 11.00 -0.34 -17.33
CA GLY A 224 11.91 -1.40 -17.72
C GLY A 224 12.42 -2.21 -16.52
N ALA A 225 12.92 -1.52 -15.50
CA ALA A 225 13.42 -2.16 -14.28
C ALA A 225 12.34 -2.93 -13.53
N GLY A 226 11.15 -2.34 -13.34
CA GLY A 226 10.03 -3.03 -12.69
C GLY A 226 9.62 -4.31 -13.43
N ARG A 227 9.60 -4.25 -14.77
CA ARG A 227 9.33 -5.42 -15.62
C ARG A 227 10.38 -6.51 -15.45
N ASP A 228 11.67 -6.14 -15.48
CA ASP A 228 12.76 -7.10 -15.37
C ASP A 228 12.87 -7.71 -13.97
N LEU A 229 12.68 -6.90 -12.92
CA LEU A 229 12.66 -7.35 -11.54
C LEU A 229 11.53 -8.36 -11.32
N LEU A 230 10.29 -8.01 -11.68
CA LEU A 230 9.14 -8.92 -11.53
C LEU A 230 9.34 -10.22 -12.32
N ARG A 231 9.80 -10.13 -13.57
CA ARG A 231 10.03 -11.31 -14.43
C ARG A 231 11.14 -12.21 -13.91
N ASN A 232 12.04 -11.68 -13.08
CA ASN A 232 13.12 -12.43 -12.48
C ASN A 232 12.83 -12.92 -11.06
N GLU A 233 11.78 -12.41 -10.43
CA GLU A 233 11.38 -12.76 -9.07
C GLU A 233 10.99 -14.26 -8.98
N PRO A 234 11.62 -15.03 -8.06
CA PRO A 234 11.40 -16.48 -7.96
C PRO A 234 9.96 -16.92 -7.71
N ARG A 235 9.23 -16.23 -6.82
CA ARG A 235 7.84 -16.61 -6.46
C ARG A 235 6.87 -16.34 -7.59
N PHE A 236 7.08 -15.28 -8.37
CA PHE A 236 6.37 -14.95 -9.58
C PHE A 236 6.61 -16.00 -10.67
N LYS A 237 7.87 -16.41 -10.89
CA LYS A 237 8.19 -17.52 -11.82
C LYS A 237 7.47 -18.80 -11.43
N HIS A 238 7.52 -19.17 -10.15
CA HIS A 238 6.85 -20.37 -9.66
C HIS A 238 5.32 -20.29 -9.82
N PHE A 239 4.72 -19.12 -9.58
CA PHE A 239 3.29 -18.91 -9.85
C PHE A 239 2.96 -19.11 -11.33
N LEU A 240 3.77 -18.55 -12.25
CA LEU A 240 3.56 -18.74 -13.69
C LEU A 240 3.68 -20.21 -14.11
N GLU A 241 4.69 -20.92 -13.61
CA GLU A 241 4.89 -22.35 -13.86
C GLU A 241 3.70 -23.19 -13.39
N ALA A 242 3.20 -22.92 -12.17
CA ALA A 242 2.06 -23.62 -11.59
C ALA A 242 0.75 -23.39 -12.37
N ASN A 243 0.62 -22.27 -13.09
CA ASN A 243 -0.60 -21.86 -13.78
C ASN A 243 -0.50 -21.92 -15.30
N ALA A 244 0.56 -22.53 -15.86
CA ALA A 244 0.84 -22.54 -17.30
C ALA A 244 0.79 -21.13 -17.93
N GLY A 245 1.21 -20.12 -17.15
CA GLY A 245 1.19 -18.72 -17.56
C GLY A 245 2.12 -18.48 -18.74
N THR A 246 1.57 -17.96 -19.83
CA THR A 246 2.36 -17.57 -21.01
C THR A 246 2.65 -16.08 -20.96
N ARG A 247 3.87 -15.71 -21.37
CA ARG A 247 4.28 -14.32 -21.48
C ARG A 247 3.78 -13.76 -22.79
N VAL A 248 3.01 -12.68 -22.75
CA VAL A 248 2.76 -11.85 -23.93
C VAL A 248 4.01 -10.98 -24.13
N LEU A 249 4.71 -11.17 -25.25
CA LEU A 249 5.98 -10.50 -25.54
C LEU A 249 5.78 -9.03 -25.95
N GLU A 250 4.58 -8.64 -26.36
CA GLU A 250 4.23 -7.28 -26.77
C GLU A 250 3.34 -6.58 -25.74
N ALA A 251 3.74 -5.37 -25.34
CA ALA A 251 2.77 -4.43 -24.80
C ALA A 251 1.89 -3.95 -25.97
N PRO A 252 0.56 -3.78 -25.80
CA PRO A 252 -0.21 -3.01 -26.77
C PRO A 252 0.44 -1.64 -26.92
N PRO A 253 0.53 -1.08 -28.14
CA PRO A 253 1.07 0.26 -28.32
C PRO A 253 0.33 1.21 -27.39
N ALA A 254 1.10 1.97 -26.60
CA ALA A 254 0.54 3.01 -25.75
C ALA A 254 -0.25 3.95 -26.67
N SER A 255 -1.58 3.88 -26.62
CA SER A 255 -2.42 4.87 -27.29
C SER A 255 -2.00 6.22 -26.71
N SER A 256 -1.50 7.11 -27.55
CA SER A 256 -1.12 8.47 -27.22
C SER A 256 -2.23 9.16 -26.43
N ARG A 257 -2.16 9.15 -25.10
CA ARG A 257 -2.94 10.06 -24.26
C ARG A 257 -2.16 11.37 -24.22
N ALA A 258 -2.27 12.12 -25.30
CA ALA A 258 -2.16 13.57 -25.21
C ALA A 258 -3.34 14.05 -24.36
N VAL A 259 -3.13 14.16 -23.05
CA VAL A 259 -4.00 14.99 -22.21
C VAL A 259 -3.60 16.42 -22.53
N SER A 260 -4.31 17.00 -23.50
CA SER A 260 -4.27 18.44 -23.73
C SER A 260 -4.87 19.11 -22.50
N LEU A 261 -4.01 19.61 -21.62
CA LEU A 261 -4.37 20.60 -20.62
C LEU A 261 -4.49 21.94 -21.33
N THR A 262 -5.69 22.27 -21.80
CA THR A 262 -6.07 23.65 -22.10
C THR A 262 -6.92 24.20 -20.96
N HIS A 263 -6.50 25.41 -20.52
CA HIS A 263 -6.94 26.26 -19.42
C HIS A 263 -8.38 26.17 -18.91
#